data_AF-D4JET0-F1
#
_entry.id   AF-D4JET0-F1
#
_cell.length_a   1.000
_cell.length_b   1.000
_cell.length_c   1.000
_cell.angle_alpha   90.00
_cell.angle_beta   90.00
_cell.angle_gamma   90.00
#
_symmetry.space_group_name_H-M   'P 1'
#
loop_
_entity.id
_entity.type
_entity.pdbx_description
1 polymer ?
#
loop_
_entity_poly.entity_id
_entity_poly.type
_entity_poly.pdbx_seq_one_letter_code
_entity_poly.pdbx_strand_id
1 'polypeptide(L)' 'MKVILNDRQFKIIEVLKRQESCLTSSEIAKKLSISSKTVQNEILDINKKYKKE' A
#
# COMPACT_ATOMS: atom_id res chain seq x y z
N MET A 1 -11.20 15.10 6.20
CA MET A 1 -11.54 13.67 6.36
C MET A 1 -10.25 12.94 6.71
N LYS A 2 -10.19 12.33 7.90
CA LYS A 2 -8.99 11.64 8.37
C LYS A 2 -9.12 10.16 8.01
N VAL A 3 -8.35 9.70 7.02
CA VAL A 3 -8.30 8.28 6.66
C VAL A 3 -7.46 7.55 7.70
N ILE A 4 -8.02 6.53 8.33
CA ILE A 4 -7.33 5.71 9.34
C ILE A 4 -6.70 4.50 8.63
N LEU A 5 -5.38 4.45 8.64
CA LEU A 5 -4.57 3.36 8.09
C LEU A 5 -3.98 2.52 9.22
N ASN A 6 -3.84 1.22 8.99
CA ASN A 6 -3.06 0.37 9.89
C ASN A 6 -1.56 0.50 9.58
N ASP A 7 -0.70 -0.05 10.45
CA ASP A 7 0.76 0.03 10.30
C ASP A 7 1.28 -0.51 8.98
N ARG A 8 0.65 -1.57 8.44
CA ARG A 8 1.06 -2.18 7.18
C ARG A 8 0.73 -1.28 6.00
N GLN A 9 -0.47 -0.70 6.00
CA GLN A 9 -0.92 0.26 5.00
C GLN A 9 -0.05 1.51 5.01
N PHE A 10 0.34 1.98 6.19
CA PHE A 10 1.27 3.09 6.33
C PHE A 10 2.64 2.77 5.72
N LYS A 11 3.20 1.58 6.00
CA LYS A 11 4.46 1.14 5.39
C LYS A 11 4.40 1.04 3.87
N ILE A 12 3.28 0.57 3.31
CA ILE A 12 3.07 0.54 1.84
C ILE A 12 3.09 1.96 1.26
N ILE A 13 2.36 2.90 1.88
CA ILE A 13 2.34 4.31 1.46
C ILE A 13 3.75 4.93 1.55
N GLU A 14 4.50 4.67 2.62
CA GLU A 14 5.87 5.16 2.78
C GLU A 14 6.82 4.61 1.72
N VAL A 15 6.68 3.34 1.35
CA VAL A 15 7.44 2.77 0.23
C VAL A 15 7.12 3.51 -1.06
N LEU A 16 5.82 3.72 -1.36
CA LEU A 16 5.37 4.38 -2.59
C LEU A 16 5.80 5.85 -2.66
N LYS A 17 5.73 6.61 -1.56
CA LYS A 17 6.13 8.03 -1.52
C LYS A 17 7.60 8.26 -1.84
N ARG A 18 8.46 7.26 -1.58
CA ARG A 18 9.91 7.35 -1.77
C ARG A 18 10.37 6.86 -3.14
N GLN A 19 9.46 6.46 -4.02
CA GLN A 19 9.80 6.04 -5.37
C GLN A 19 9.38 7.10 -6.39
N GLU A 20 10.25 7.34 -7.36
CA GLU A 20 9.97 8.20 -8.51
C GLU A 20 9.31 7.42 -9.67
N SER A 21 9.29 6.09 -9.59
CA SER A 21 8.74 5.19 -10.60
C SER A 21 7.67 4.25 -10.03
N CYS A 22 6.86 3.70 -10.94
CA CYS A 22 5.85 2.71 -10.58
C CYS A 22 6.51 1.43 -10.03
N LEU A 23 5.97 0.92 -8.92
CA LEU A 23 6.34 -0.38 -8.37
C LEU A 23 5.25 -1.42 -8.66
N THR A 24 5.69 -2.62 -8.97
CA THR A 24 4.85 -3.81 -8.98
C THR A 24 4.55 -4.28 -7.56
N SER A 25 3.42 -4.99 -7.39
CA SER A 25 3.07 -5.60 -6.11
C SER A 25 4.14 -6.55 -5.56
N SER A 26 4.88 -7.23 -6.44
CA SER A 26 5.98 -8.13 -6.06
C SER A 26 7.22 -7.40 -5.55
N GLU A 27 7.50 -6.19 -6.04
CA GLU A 27 8.63 -5.38 -5.52
C GLU A 27 8.33 -4.83 -4.14
N ILE A 28 7.10 -4.36 -3.92
CA ILE A 28 6.63 -3.91 -2.61
C ILE A 28 6.65 -5.09 -1.61
N ALA A 29 6.20 -6.26 -2.05
CA ALA A 29 6.20 -7.49 -1.26
C ALA A 29 7.60 -7.87 -0.77
N LYS A 30 8.60 -7.81 -1.66
CA LYS A 30 10.02 -8.03 -1.29
C LYS A 30 10.51 -7.02 -0.26
N LYS A 31 10.21 -5.73 -0.44
CA LYS A 31 10.64 -4.65 0.48
C LYS A 31 10.01 -4.77 1.87
N LEU A 32 8.80 -5.32 1.97
CA LEU A 32 8.05 -5.42 3.22
C LEU A 32 8.02 -6.84 3.81
N SER A 33 8.70 -7.80 3.18
CA SER A 33 8.74 -9.22 3.58
C SER A 33 7.35 -9.83 3.78
N ILE A 34 6.42 -9.54 2.86
CA ILE A 34 5.06 -10.08 2.83
C ILE A 34 4.74 -10.66 1.45
N SER A 35 3.58 -11.31 1.29
CA SER A 35 3.16 -11.83 -0.01
C SER A 35 2.64 -10.71 -0.94
N SER A 36 2.83 -10.86 -2.26
CA SER A 36 2.25 -9.94 -3.25
C SER A 36 0.72 -9.88 -3.16
N LYS A 37 0.07 -11.00 -2.80
CA LYS A 37 -1.38 -11.06 -2.56
C LYS A 37 -1.79 -10.19 -1.37
N THR A 38 -1.01 -10.21 -0.29
CA THR A 38 -1.22 -9.30 0.85
C THR A 38 -1.09 -7.85 0.43
N VAL A 39 -0.06 -7.50 -0.36
CA VAL A 39 0.11 -6.12 -0.88
C VAL A 39 -1.12 -5.68 -1.68
N GLN A 40 -1.60 -6.53 -2.59
CA GLN A 40 -2.77 -6.20 -3.42
C GLN A 40 -4.03 -5.96 -2.57
N ASN A 41 -4.28 -6.83 -1.57
CA ASN A 41 -5.40 -6.66 -0.65
C ASN A 41 -5.30 -5.34 0.13
N GLU A 42 -4.12 -5.01 0.66
CA GLU A 42 -3.92 -3.75 1.39
C GLU A 42 -4.11 -2.53 0.49
N ILE A 43 -3.64 -2.56 -0.76
CA ILE A 43 -3.85 -1.48 -1.74
C ILE A 43 -5.35 -1.31 -2.06
N LEU A 44 -6.08 -2.41 -2.24
CA LEU A 44 -7.53 -2.37 -2.45
C LEU A 44 -8.24 -1.72 -1.26
N ASP A 45 -7.86 -2.08 -0.04
CA ASP A 45 -8.46 -1.52 1.17
C ASP A 45 -8.08 -0.05 1.39
N ILE A 46 -6.84 0.35 1.09
CA ILE A 46 -6.42 1.75 1.03
C ILE A 46 -7.31 2.51 0.04
N ASN A 47 -7.44 2.01 -1.20
CA ASN A 47 -8.24 2.67 -2.23
C ASN A 47 -9.72 2.82 -1.84
N LYS A 48 -10.31 1.82 -1.18
CA LYS A 48 -11.67 1.92 -0.64
C LYS A 48 -11.79 3.00 0.44
N LYS A 49 -10.80 3.12 1.32
CA LYS A 49 -10.78 4.15 2.37
C LYS A 49 -10.60 5.58 1.84
N TYR A 50 -9.91 5.73 0.70
CA TYR A 50 -9.66 7.02 0.06
C TYR A 50 -10.66 7.40 -1.02
N LYS A 51 -11.38 6.44 -1.62
CA LYS A 51 -12.53 6.73 -2.48
C LYS A 51 -13.64 7.32 -1.61
N LYS A 52 -13.73 8.66 -1.62
CA LYS A 52 -15.00 9.35 -1.45
C LYS A 52 -15.89 8.97 -2.63
N GLU A 53 -17.11 8.52 -2.35
CA GLU A 53 -18.22 8.70 -3.31
C GLU A 53 -18.40 10.19 -3.64
#